data_AF-A0A933PT03-F1
#
_entry.id   AF-A0A933PT03-F1
#
_cell.length_a   1.000
_cell.length_b   1.000
_cell.length_c   1.000
_cell.angle_alpha   90.00
_cell.angle_beta   90.00
_cell.angle_gamma   90.00
#
_symmetry.space_group_name_H-M   'P 1'
#
loop_
_entity.id
_entity.type
_entity.pdbx_description
1 polymer ?
#
loop_
_entity_poly.entity_id
_entity_poly.type
_entity_poly.pdbx_seq_one_letter_code
_entity_poly.pdbx_strand_id
1 'polypeptide(L)'
;MAKKDLTKTFIIIVIILLIFLPPFAKYQRLRYKNKNLEDRIRALQEESKRLEEEKRKLERDITYIEKKAREKIGVVRKGEIVLKETAEGQVKR
;
A
#
# COMPACT_ATOMS: atom_id res chain seq x y z
N MET A 1 36.04 -37.42 -35.19
CA MET A 1 35.53 -37.63 -33.81
C MET A 1 35.16 -36.32 -33.11
N ALA A 2 35.99 -35.27 -33.16
CA ALA A 2 35.79 -34.00 -32.43
C ALA A 2 34.40 -33.32 -32.52
N LYS A 3 33.72 -33.35 -33.68
CA LYS A 3 32.39 -32.71 -33.83
C LYS A 3 31.30 -33.40 -33.00
N LYS A 4 31.40 -34.73 -32.83
CA LYS A 4 30.43 -35.53 -32.05
C LYS A 4 30.56 -35.25 -30.54
N ASP A 5 31.78 -35.03 -30.08
CA ASP A 5 32.05 -34.70 -28.68
C ASP A 5 31.60 -33.27 -28.36
N LEU A 6 31.81 -32.33 -29.28
CA LEU A 6 31.29 -30.96 -29.15
C LEU A 6 29.76 -30.90 -29.10
N THR A 7 29.07 -31.70 -29.93
CA THR A 7 27.60 -31.79 -29.87
C THR A 7 27.10 -32.38 -28.55
N LYS A 8 27.81 -33.35 -27.99
CA LYS A 8 27.46 -33.93 -26.67
C LYS A 8 27.64 -32.91 -25.55
N THR A 9 28.75 -32.18 -25.56
CA THR A 9 29.00 -31.11 -24.57
C THR A 9 27.93 -30.02 -24.68
N PHE A 10 27.55 -29.62 -25.90
CA PHE A 10 26.48 -28.65 -26.11
C PHE A 10 25.13 -29.14 -25.57
N ILE A 11 24.77 -30.40 -25.82
CA ILE A 11 23.53 -31.00 -25.28
C ILE A 11 23.54 -31.01 -23.75
N ILE A 12 24.66 -31.35 -23.12
CA ILE A 12 24.80 -31.34 -21.66
C ILE A 12 24.61 -29.93 -21.10
N ILE A 13 25.23 -28.92 -21.72
CA ILE A 13 25.08 -27.52 -21.31
C ILE A 13 23.62 -27.07 -21.42
N VAL A 14 22.92 -27.42 -22.50
CA VAL A 14 21.50 -27.08 -22.69
C VAL A 14 20.63 -27.74 -21.62
N ILE A 15 20.88 -29.01 -21.29
CA ILE A 15 20.15 -29.72 -20.23
C ILE A 15 20.38 -29.05 -18.87
N ILE A 16 21.62 -28.69 -18.55
CA ILE A 16 21.94 -27.94 -17.32
C ILE A 16 21.18 -26.61 -17.30
N LEU A 17 21.19 -25.86 -18.40
CA LEU A 17 20.49 -24.59 -18.49
C LEU A 17 18.98 -24.75 -18.22
N LEU A 18 18.34 -25.76 -18.83
CA LEU A 18 16.91 -26.04 -18.65
C LEU A 18 16.56 -26.41 -17.21
N ILE A 19 17.44 -27.11 -16.50
CA ILE A 19 17.25 -27.46 -15.09
C ILE A 19 17.42 -26.23 -14.18
N PHE A 20 18.35 -25.32 -14.51
CA PHE A 20 18.69 -24.17 -13.67
C PHE A 20 17.81 -22.92 -13.89
N LEU A 21 17.17 -22.78 -15.05
CA LEU A 21 16.29 -21.65 -15.35
C LEU A 21 15.08 -21.52 -14.39
N PRO A 22 14.28 -22.58 -14.14
CA PRO A 22 13.08 -22.48 -13.30
C PRO A 22 13.39 -22.11 -11.83
N PRO A 23 14.41 -22.71 -11.16
CA PRO A 23 14.81 -22.32 -9.81
C PRO A 23 15.21 -20.84 -9.72
N PHE A 24 15.96 -20.34 -10.70
CA PHE A 24 16.39 -18.93 -10.72
C PHE A 24 15.19 -17.98 -10.84
N ALA A 25 14.25 -18.27 -11.74
CA ALA A 25 13.02 -17.49 -11.86
C ALA A 25 12.17 -17.53 -10.58
N LYS A 26 12.08 -18.70 -9.93
CA LYS A 26 11.38 -18.86 -8.65
C LYS A 26 12.03 -18.04 -7.55
N TYR A 27 13.35 -18.07 -7.45
CA TYR A 27 14.12 -17.29 -6.46
C TYR A 27 13.89 -15.78 -6.63
N GLN A 28 13.95 -15.27 -7.85
CA GLN A 28 13.71 -13.85 -8.13
C GLN A 28 12.29 -13.42 -7.73
N ARG A 29 11.28 -14.23 -8.05
CA ARG A 29 9.89 -13.97 -7.63
C ARG A 29 9.75 -13.95 -6.10
N LEU A 30 10.40 -14.90 -5.42
CA LEU A 30 10.34 -14.99 -3.97
C LEU A 30 11.02 -13.81 -3.30
N ARG A 31 12.19 -13.38 -3.81
CA ARG A 31 12.89 -12.19 -3.34
C ARG A 31 12.03 -10.93 -3.50
N TYR A 32 11.39 -10.75 -4.66
CA TYR A 32 10.52 -9.60 -4.89
C TYR A 32 9.30 -9.60 -3.96
N LYS A 33 8.64 -10.76 -3.80
CA LYS A 33 7.53 -10.92 -2.86
C LYS A 33 7.95 -10.60 -1.43
N ASN A 34 9.12 -11.08 -1.00
CA ASN A 34 9.61 -10.84 0.35
C ASN A 34 9.83 -9.35 0.60
N LYS A 35 10.51 -8.66 -0.31
CA LYS A 35 10.70 -7.20 -0.22
C LYS A 35 9.37 -6.44 -0.15
N ASN A 36 8.42 -6.77 -1.01
CA ASN A 36 7.10 -6.13 -1.00
C ASN A 36 6.32 -6.40 0.29
N LEU A 37 6.46 -7.59 0.89
CA LEU A 37 5.85 -7.91 2.18
C LEU A 37 6.52 -7.13 3.32
N GLU A 38 7.85 -7.02 3.33
CA GLU A 38 8.57 -6.19 4.30
C GLU A 38 8.17 -4.72 4.23
N ASP A 39 8.01 -4.18 3.03
CA ASP A 39 7.56 -2.79 2.82
C ASP A 39 6.13 -2.59 3.32
N ARG A 40 5.23 -3.57 3.08
CA ARG A 40 3.86 -3.55 3.61
C ARG A 40 3.82 -3.65 5.13
N ILE A 41 4.66 -4.50 5.73
CA ILE A 41 4.76 -4.62 7.19
C ILE A 41 5.16 -3.27 7.79
N ARG A 42 6.19 -2.61 7.21
CA ARG A 42 6.63 -1.29 7.68
C ARG A 42 5.52 -0.26 7.60
N ALA A 43 4.82 -0.17 6.46
CA ALA A 43 3.71 0.75 6.28
C ALA A 43 2.57 0.51 7.28
N LEU A 44 2.19 -0.75 7.50
CA LEU A 44 1.13 -1.11 8.46
C LEU A 44 1.53 -0.84 9.91
N GLN A 45 2.81 -1.00 10.26
CA GLN A 45 3.33 -0.66 11.58
C GLN A 45 3.29 0.84 11.84
N GLU A 46 3.67 1.66 10.86
CA GLU A 46 3.54 3.12 10.94
C GLU A 46 2.07 3.55 11.06
N GLU A 47 1.19 2.96 10.26
CA GLU A 47 -0.25 3.24 10.31
C GLU A 47 -0.86 2.84 11.66
N SER A 48 -0.50 1.68 12.19
CA SER A 48 -0.95 1.22 13.51
C SER A 48 -0.52 2.18 14.62
N LYS A 49 0.74 2.63 14.62
CA LYS A 49 1.23 3.62 15.59
C LYS A 49 0.45 4.93 15.50
N ARG A 50 0.23 5.43 14.29
CA ARG A 50 -0.55 6.66 14.07
C ARG A 50 -1.98 6.51 14.57
N LEU A 51 -2.64 5.39 14.26
CA LEU A 51 -4.01 5.12 14.70
C LEU A 51 -4.10 4.98 16.22
N GLU A 52 -3.10 4.38 16.86
CA GLU A 52 -3.03 4.26 18.31
C GLU A 52 -2.86 5.63 18.99
N GLU A 53 -2.06 6.52 18.41
CA GLU A 53 -1.97 7.91 18.86
C GLU A 53 -3.27 8.68 18.67
N GLU A 54 -3.95 8.52 17.52
CA GLU A 54 -5.27 9.12 17.28
C GLU A 54 -6.30 8.60 18.28
N LYS A 55 -6.31 7.29 18.58
CA LYS A 55 -7.17 6.67 19.59
C LYS A 55 -6.88 7.23 20.99
N ARG A 56 -5.61 7.35 21.38
CA ARG A 56 -5.22 7.94 22.66
C ARG A 56 -5.68 9.39 22.80
N LYS A 57 -5.61 10.18 21.72
CA LYS A 57 -6.13 11.57 21.69
C LYS A 57 -7.64 11.60 21.83
N LEU A 58 -8.36 10.71 21.14
CA LEU A 58 -9.81 10.56 21.27
C LEU A 58 -10.22 10.17 22.69
N GLU A 59 -9.53 9.23 23.33
CA GLU A 59 -9.91 8.75 24.67
C GLU A 59 -9.61 9.74 25.79
N ARG A 60 -8.61 10.61 25.63
CA ARG A 60 -8.12 11.51 26.69
C ARG A 60 -8.55 12.97 26.53
N ASP A 61 -9.04 13.39 25.37
CA ASP A 61 -9.33 14.79 25.08
C ASP A 61 -10.79 14.98 24.60
N ILE A 62 -11.65 15.40 25.52
CA ILE A 62 -13.06 15.77 25.28
C ILE A 62 -13.19 16.81 24.15
N THR A 63 -12.22 17.72 24.05
CA THR A 63 -12.18 18.79 23.04
C THR A 63 -11.95 18.24 21.63
N TYR A 64 -11.14 17.18 21.52
CA TYR A 64 -10.87 16.51 20.25
C TYR A 64 -12.06 15.68 19.78
N ILE A 65 -12.76 14.98 20.69
CA ILE A 65 -14.02 14.29 20.39
C ILE A 65 -15.05 15.29 19.85
N GLU A 66 -15.24 16.42 20.53
CA GLU A 66 -16.20 17.43 20.12
C GLU A 66 -15.88 18.01 18.74
N LYS A 67 -14.59 18.30 18.46
CA LYS A 67 -14.14 18.77 17.15
C LYS A 67 -14.42 17.75 16.03
N LYS A 68 -14.08 16.48 16.24
CA LYS A 68 -14.29 15.43 15.22
C LYS A 68 -15.78 15.11 15.03
N ALA A 69 -16.57 15.18 16.10
CA ALA A 69 -18.02 15.09 16.03
C ALA A 69 -18.58 16.24 15.18
N ARG A 70 -18.17 17.50 15.45
CA ARG A 70 -18.57 18.69 14.69
C ARG A 70 -18.25 18.59 13.20
N GLU A 71 -17.06 18.13 12.84
CA GLU A 71 -16.68 17.89 11.43
C GLU A 71 -17.56 16.81 10.77
N LYS A 72 -17.97 15.79 11.51
CA LYS A 72 -18.77 14.66 10.99
C LYS A 72 -20.27 14.95 10.89
N ILE A 73 -20.81 15.80 11.78
CA ILE A 73 -22.23 16.21 11.79
C ILE A 73 -22.50 17.57 11.15
N GLY A 74 -21.45 18.32 10.77
CA GLY A 74 -21.58 19.62 10.09
C GLY A 74 -22.13 20.75 10.98
N VAL A 75 -21.95 20.66 12.30
CA VAL A 75 -22.54 21.60 13.27
C VAL A 75 -21.48 22.54 13.84
N VAL A 76 -21.69 23.85 13.71
CA VAL A 76 -20.88 24.94 14.28
C VAL A 76 -21.45 25.43 15.61
N ARG A 77 -20.65 26.14 16.41
CA ARG A 77 -21.05 26.69 17.72
C ARG A 77 -22.32 27.54 17.59
N LYS A 78 -23.15 27.59 18.65
CA LYS A 78 -24.23 28.58 18.77
C LYS A 78 -23.63 29.98 18.61
N GLY A 79 -23.81 30.58 17.43
CA GLY A 79 -23.30 31.92 17.10
C GLY A 79 -22.47 32.04 15.81
N GLU A 80 -22.12 30.95 15.13
CA GLU A 80 -21.36 31.00 13.87
C GLU A 80 -22.23 30.57 12.66
N ILE A 81 -22.19 31.35 11.58
CA ILE A 81 -22.94 31.12 10.34
C ILE A 81 -22.07 30.30 9.38
N VAL A 82 -22.55 29.12 8.96
CA VAL A 82 -21.90 28.34 7.89
C VAL A 82 -22.21 29.01 6.54
N LEU A 83 -21.26 29.75 5.98
CA LEU A 83 -21.30 30.13 4.57
C LEU A 83 -20.98 28.88 3.74
N LYS A 84 -22.04 28.16 3.36
CA LYS A 84 -21.96 27.14 2.32
C LYS A 84 -22.23 27.85 0.99
N GLU A 85 -21.17 28.14 0.23
CA GLU A 85 -21.31 28.53 -1.18
C GLU A 85 -21.91 27.35 -1.95
N THR A 86 -23.23 27.25 -1.92
CA THR A 86 -23.96 26.28 -2.72
C THR A 86 -24.19 26.97 -4.05
N ALA A 87 -23.35 26.63 -5.03
CA ALA A 87 -23.47 27.07 -6.40
C ALA A 87 -24.68 26.39 -7.09
N GLU A 88 -25.90 26.63 -6.61
CA GLU A 88 -27.12 26.15 -7.26
C GLU A 88 -28.24 27.17 -7.10
N GLY A 89 -28.39 28.03 -8.11
CA GLY A 89 -29.41 29.07 -8.10
C GLY A 89 -29.40 30.03 -9.28
N GLN A 90 -29.20 29.54 -10.51
CA GLN A 90 -29.63 30.26 -11.72
C GLN A 90 -30.42 29.27 -12.61
N VAL A 91 -31.71 29.15 -12.29
CA VAL A 91 -32.76 28.56 -13.14
C VAL A 91 -33.24 29.64 -14.12
N LYS A 92 -33.46 29.22 -15.39
CA LYS A 92 -34.28 29.86 -16.45
C LYS A 92 -33.77 31.16 -17.09
N ARG A 93 -33.35 31.04 -18.36
CA ARG A 93 -34.16 31.46 -19.52
C ARG A 93 -33.74 30.71 -20.78
#